data_AF-A0A7L0Z8Z8-F1
#
_entry.id   AF-A0A7L0Z8Z8-F1
#
_cell.length_a   1.000
_cell.length_b   1.000
_cell.length_c   1.000
_cell.angle_alpha   90.00
_cell.angle_beta   90.00
_cell.angle_gamma   90.00
#
_symmetry.space_group_name_H-M   'P 1'
#
loop_
_entity.id
_entity.type
_entity.pdbx_description
1 polymer ?
#
loop_
_entity_poly.entity_id
_entity_poly.type
_entity_poly.pdbx_seq_one_letter_code
_entity_poly.pdbx_strand_id
1 'polypeptide(L)'
;LESSLLTQPWASVHFGESAFLAKVCFRDTGYILLISDLSSVWYENADAEAVGQRSKELNKRLTVHVSSFLNHLCNLMCPLLAEQPDSATTFSCNRSASGLILHVKSELSGLPFYWDFHCCPAPLEMVSRHLVRPLIRMNLALQYQVQELISLLLQKDAEIEDYRESGATLSRDRLRTEPFQEETFQQNFMAE
;
A
#
# COMPACT_ATOMS: atom_id res chain seq x y z
N LEU A 1 10.73 -14.82 -0.70
CA LEU A 1 10.47 -13.42 -1.11
C LEU A 1 8.97 -13.15 -1.24
N GLU A 2 8.23 -13.90 -2.07
CA GLU A 2 6.78 -13.67 -2.25
C GLU A 2 5.94 -13.68 -0.97
N SER A 3 6.16 -14.65 -0.07
CA SER A 3 5.44 -14.72 1.21
C SER A 3 5.63 -13.46 2.07
N SER A 4 6.83 -12.88 2.02
CA SER A 4 7.15 -11.65 2.74
C SER A 4 6.57 -10.41 2.06
N LEU A 5 6.41 -10.41 0.74
CA LEU A 5 5.75 -9.32 0.01
C LEU A 5 4.23 -9.26 0.28
N LEU A 6 3.61 -10.41 0.57
CA LEU A 6 2.18 -10.45 0.93
C LEU A 6 1.87 -9.63 2.18
N THR A 7 2.79 -9.59 3.14
CA THR A 7 2.62 -8.82 4.38
C THR A 7 3.06 -7.36 4.28
N GLN A 8 3.65 -6.94 3.16
CA GLN A 8 4.00 -5.53 2.95
C GLN A 8 2.75 -4.73 2.60
N PRO A 9 2.56 -3.55 3.22
CA PRO A 9 1.47 -2.65 2.88
C PRO A 9 1.70 -2.08 1.47
N TRP A 10 0.60 -1.70 0.81
CA TRP A 10 0.65 -0.83 -0.35
C TRP A 10 0.86 0.61 0.12
N ALA A 11 1.82 1.30 -0.48
CA ALA A 11 2.09 2.71 -0.24
C ALA A 11 1.83 3.53 -1.50
N SER A 12 1.37 4.77 -1.32
CA SER A 12 1.23 5.74 -2.40
C SER A 12 2.61 6.32 -2.74
N VAL A 13 2.98 6.31 -4.02
CA VAL A 13 4.27 6.83 -4.50
C VAL A 13 4.08 7.65 -5.77
N HIS A 14 4.96 8.63 -5.97
CA HIS A 14 4.96 9.48 -7.15
C HIS A 14 6.27 9.32 -7.91
N PHE A 15 6.17 9.04 -9.21
CA PHE A 15 7.31 8.95 -10.12
C PHE A 15 7.14 10.01 -11.20
N GLY A 16 7.79 11.16 -11.01
CA GLY A 16 7.46 12.38 -11.76
C GLY A 16 6.00 12.80 -11.51
N GLU A 17 5.25 13.03 -12.58
CA GLU A 17 3.84 13.46 -12.53
C GLU A 17 2.84 12.29 -12.36
N SER A 18 3.32 11.04 -12.28
CA SER A 18 2.45 9.86 -12.22
C SER A 18 2.39 9.27 -10.81
N ALA A 19 1.16 9.08 -10.32
CA ALA A 19 0.89 8.43 -9.04
C ALA A 19 0.74 6.91 -9.22
N PHE A 20 1.27 6.16 -8.27
CA PHE A 20 1.20 4.70 -8.23
C PHE A 20 0.97 4.21 -6.80
N LEU A 21 0.51 2.98 -6.69
CA LEU A 21 0.67 2.16 -5.49
C LEU A 21 1.87 1.25 -5.68
N ALA A 22 2.74 1.15 -4.69
CA ALA A 22 3.88 0.25 -4.72
C ALA A 22 4.03 -0.50 -3.40
N LYS A 23 4.60 -1.70 -3.50
CA LYS A 23 5.14 -2.42 -2.34
C LYS A 23 6.33 -3.27 -2.75
N VAL A 24 7.30 -3.38 -1.86
CA VAL A 24 8.57 -4.04 -2.14
C VAL A 24 9.02 -4.88 -0.94
N CYS A 25 9.74 -5.97 -1.21
CA CYS A 25 10.42 -6.74 -0.18
C CYS A 25 11.86 -7.01 -0.63
N PHE A 26 12.82 -6.51 0.15
CA PHE A 26 14.25 -6.80 -0.01
C PHE A 26 14.70 -7.91 0.95
N ARG A 27 15.64 -8.73 0.48
CA ARG A 27 16.42 -9.71 1.25
C ARG A 27 17.87 -9.64 0.77
N ASP A 28 18.79 -10.33 1.44
CA ASP A 28 20.21 -10.33 1.06
C ASP A 28 20.48 -10.98 -0.30
N THR A 29 19.52 -11.77 -0.81
CA THR A 29 19.65 -12.54 -2.06
C THR A 29 18.78 -12.02 -3.20
N GLY A 30 18.07 -10.90 -3.01
CA GLY A 30 17.22 -10.35 -4.05
C GLY A 30 16.05 -9.53 -3.51
N TYR A 31 15.17 -9.13 -4.41
CA TYR A 31 13.95 -8.40 -4.08
C TYR A 31 12.77 -8.82 -4.94
N ILE A 32 11.58 -8.49 -4.47
CA ILE A 32 10.38 -8.50 -5.27
C ILE A 32 9.65 -7.16 -5.10
N LEU A 33 9.27 -6.56 -6.22
CA LEU A 33 8.58 -5.27 -6.31
C LEU A 33 7.26 -5.47 -7.05
N LEU A 34 6.20 -4.85 -6.55
CA LEU A 34 4.89 -4.81 -7.19
C LEU A 34 4.42 -3.35 -7.26
N ILE A 35 4.01 -2.91 -8.43
CA ILE A 35 3.58 -1.53 -8.71
C ILE A 35 2.24 -1.57 -9.45
N SER A 36 1.35 -0.64 -9.15
CA SER A 36 0.04 -0.50 -9.79
C SER A 36 -0.29 0.97 -10.01
N ASP A 37 -0.84 1.31 -11.17
CA ASP A 37 -1.47 2.62 -11.42
C ASP A 37 -3.00 2.54 -11.32
N LEU A 38 -3.50 1.48 -10.67
CA LEU A 38 -4.91 1.09 -10.56
C LEU A 38 -5.56 0.66 -11.90
N SER A 39 -4.89 0.86 -13.03
CA SER A 39 -5.33 0.36 -14.34
C SER A 39 -4.60 -0.92 -14.72
N SER A 40 -3.32 -1.04 -14.33
CA SER A 40 -2.46 -2.17 -14.60
C SER A 40 -1.56 -2.46 -13.40
N VAL A 41 -1.07 -3.69 -13.33
CA VAL A 41 -0.16 -4.13 -12.26
C VAL A 41 1.09 -4.70 -12.91
N TRP A 42 2.25 -4.25 -12.45
CA TRP A 42 3.55 -4.72 -12.89
C TRP A 42 4.34 -5.26 -11.71
N TYR A 43 5.22 -6.22 -11.98
CA TYR A 43 6.09 -6.79 -10.97
C TYR A 43 7.50 -7.00 -11.52
N GLU A 44 8.44 -7.04 -10.60
CA GLU A 44 9.78 -7.54 -10.85
C GLU A 44 10.18 -8.46 -9.70
N ASN A 45 10.82 -9.59 -10.04
CA ASN A 45 11.50 -10.45 -9.09
C ASN A 45 12.95 -10.59 -9.56
N ALA A 46 13.89 -10.02 -8.80
CA ALA A 46 15.30 -10.03 -9.14
C ALA A 46 16.08 -10.76 -8.05
N ASP A 47 16.82 -11.79 -8.43
CA ASP A 47 17.72 -12.52 -7.55
C ASP A 47 19.13 -11.90 -7.51
N ALA A 48 20.03 -12.51 -6.74
CA ALA A 48 21.37 -11.99 -6.55
C ALA A 48 22.19 -11.95 -7.86
N GLU A 49 21.94 -12.86 -8.80
CA GLU A 49 22.64 -12.90 -10.08
C GLU A 49 22.17 -11.76 -10.97
N ALA A 50 20.85 -11.61 -11.15
CA ALA A 50 20.26 -10.50 -11.89
C ALA A 50 20.69 -9.15 -11.31
N VAL A 51 20.72 -9.04 -9.97
CA VAL A 51 21.15 -7.82 -9.29
C VAL A 51 22.63 -7.53 -9.54
N GLY A 52 23.50 -8.53 -9.37
CA GLY A 52 24.94 -8.39 -9.57
C GLY A 52 25.33 -8.08 -11.02
N GLN A 53 24.58 -8.60 -11.99
CA GLN A 53 24.80 -8.30 -13.40
C GLN A 53 24.38 -6.85 -13.72
N ARG A 54 23.16 -6.48 -13.36
CA ARG A 54 22.64 -5.13 -13.64
C ARG A 54 23.41 -4.05 -12.88
N SER A 55 23.89 -4.34 -11.66
CA SER A 55 24.70 -3.39 -10.90
C SER A 55 26.01 -3.07 -11.62
N LYS A 56 26.67 -4.06 -12.22
CA LYS A 56 27.91 -3.87 -13.00
C LYS A 56 27.67 -3.09 -14.28
N GLU A 57 26.53 -3.30 -14.93
CA GLU A 57 26.15 -2.60 -16.16
C GLU A 57 25.88 -1.11 -15.90
N LEU A 58 25.08 -0.80 -14.88
CA LEU A 58 24.65 0.56 -14.56
C LEU A 58 25.70 1.34 -13.76
N ASN A 59 26.47 0.66 -12.91
CA ASN A 59 27.43 1.27 -11.99
C ASN A 59 28.84 0.71 -12.20
N LYS A 60 29.40 0.90 -13.40
CA LYS A 60 30.69 0.30 -13.85
C LYS A 60 31.90 0.52 -12.93
N ARG A 61 31.86 1.55 -12.07
CA ARG A 61 32.94 1.89 -11.12
C ARG A 61 32.70 1.34 -9.71
N LEU A 62 31.52 0.79 -9.44
CA LEU A 62 31.12 0.29 -8.14
C LEU A 62 31.42 -1.20 -8.04
N THR A 63 32.31 -1.58 -7.13
CA THR A 63 32.59 -2.98 -6.80
C THR A 63 32.13 -3.24 -5.38
N VAL A 64 30.88 -3.70 -5.24
CA VAL A 64 30.27 -3.99 -3.93
C VAL A 64 29.61 -5.36 -3.95
N HIS A 65 29.50 -5.98 -2.77
CA HIS A 65 28.72 -7.21 -2.62
C HIS A 65 27.23 -6.94 -2.90
N VAL A 66 26.56 -7.92 -3.49
CA VAL A 66 25.14 -7.83 -3.87
C VAL A 66 24.24 -7.53 -2.67
N SER A 67 24.52 -8.12 -1.51
CA SER A 67 23.78 -7.83 -0.27
C SER A 67 23.90 -6.36 0.16
N SER A 68 25.09 -5.77 0.06
CA SER A 68 25.29 -4.33 0.33
C SER A 68 24.56 -3.44 -0.67
N PHE A 69 24.54 -3.85 -1.94
CA PHE A 69 23.79 -3.17 -3.00
C PHE A 69 22.27 -3.21 -2.73
N LEU A 70 21.75 -4.39 -2.38
CA LEU A 70 20.35 -4.60 -2.01
C LEU A 70 19.95 -3.80 -0.77
N ASN A 71 20.82 -3.74 0.24
CA ASN A 71 20.60 -2.92 1.42
C ASN A 71 20.53 -1.43 1.07
N HIS A 72 21.38 -0.96 0.15
CA HIS A 72 21.30 0.42 -0.35
C HIS A 72 19.97 0.68 -1.08
N LEU A 73 19.55 -0.20 -1.99
CA LEU A 73 18.24 -0.09 -2.65
C LEU A 73 17.07 -0.05 -1.65
N CYS A 74 17.13 -0.88 -0.60
CA CYS A 74 16.19 -0.87 0.50
C CYS A 74 16.14 0.52 1.18
N ASN A 75 17.30 1.09 1.49
CA ASN A 75 17.41 2.42 2.11
C ASN A 75 16.94 3.56 1.19
N LEU A 76 16.92 3.37 -0.14
CA LEU A 76 16.33 4.34 -1.07
C LEU A 76 14.80 4.19 -1.15
N MET A 77 14.30 2.96 -1.17
CA MET A 77 12.87 2.68 -1.37
C MET A 77 12.04 2.81 -0.09
N CYS A 78 12.57 2.45 1.08
CA CYS A 78 11.82 2.48 2.34
C CYS A 78 11.33 3.90 2.72
N PRO A 79 12.15 4.96 2.64
CA PRO A 79 11.69 6.32 2.91
C PRO A 79 10.63 6.78 1.91
N LEU A 80 10.80 6.45 0.62
CA LEU A 80 9.79 6.73 -0.41
C LEU A 80 8.43 6.10 -0.07
N LEU A 81 8.42 4.82 0.32
CA LEU A 81 7.20 4.09 0.68
C LEU A 81 6.59 4.55 2.02
N ALA A 82 7.38 5.23 2.86
CA ALA A 82 6.92 5.86 4.09
C ALA A 82 6.46 7.32 3.88
N GLU A 83 6.32 7.76 2.62
CA GLU A 83 5.96 9.13 2.25
C GLU A 83 6.96 10.19 2.77
N GLN A 84 8.21 9.78 2.95
CA GLN A 84 9.32 10.62 3.40
C GLN A 84 10.53 10.45 2.46
N PRO A 85 10.40 10.80 1.16
CA PRO A 85 11.47 10.60 0.20
C PRO A 85 12.70 11.47 0.52
N ASP A 86 13.89 10.92 0.31
CA ASP A 86 15.14 11.67 0.37
C ASP A 86 15.23 12.61 -0.84
N SER A 87 15.52 13.89 -0.59
CA SER A 87 15.68 14.89 -1.64
C SER A 87 16.88 14.63 -2.56
N ALA A 88 17.85 13.85 -2.10
CA ALA A 88 18.99 13.41 -2.91
C ALA A 88 18.65 12.28 -3.89
N THR A 89 17.49 11.63 -3.75
CA THR A 89 17.08 10.50 -4.58
C THR A 89 15.98 10.93 -5.54
N THR A 90 16.21 10.71 -6.84
CA THR A 90 15.24 10.99 -7.90
C THR A 90 14.67 9.68 -8.44
N PHE A 91 13.34 9.63 -8.55
CA PHE A 91 12.62 8.54 -9.17
C PHE A 91 11.89 9.02 -10.42
N SER A 92 11.97 8.26 -11.51
CA SER A 92 11.20 8.51 -12.72
C SER A 92 10.79 7.19 -13.38
N CYS A 93 9.74 7.18 -14.19
CA CYS A 93 9.29 5.94 -14.81
C CYS A 93 8.97 6.11 -16.29
N ASN A 94 9.22 5.04 -17.05
CA ASN A 94 8.88 4.94 -18.46
C ASN A 94 7.94 3.76 -18.67
N ARG A 95 6.76 4.05 -19.24
CA ARG A 95 5.76 3.04 -19.62
C ARG A 95 5.94 2.65 -21.07
N SER A 96 5.81 1.36 -21.36
CA SER A 96 5.85 0.80 -22.70
C SER A 96 4.86 -0.35 -22.81
N ALA A 97 4.62 -0.83 -24.04
CA ALA A 97 3.75 -1.99 -24.27
C ALA A 97 4.29 -3.27 -23.60
N SER A 98 5.60 -3.37 -23.38
CA SER A 98 6.25 -4.53 -22.77
C SER A 98 6.31 -4.47 -21.24
N GLY A 99 6.03 -3.33 -20.62
CA GLY A 99 6.08 -3.17 -19.17
C GLY A 99 6.39 -1.75 -18.70
N LEU A 100 6.82 -1.67 -17.45
CA LEU A 100 7.15 -0.44 -16.73
C LEU A 100 8.62 -0.50 -16.30
N ILE A 101 9.39 0.52 -16.66
CA ILE A 101 10.75 0.69 -16.14
C ILE A 101 10.75 1.85 -15.15
N LEU A 102 11.14 1.57 -13.90
CA LEU A 102 11.33 2.58 -12.86
C LEU A 102 12.82 2.86 -12.70
N HIS A 103 13.21 4.09 -13.01
CA HIS A 103 14.56 4.60 -12.89
C HIS A 103 14.77 5.24 -11.52
N VAL A 104 15.89 4.90 -10.87
CA VAL A 104 16.36 5.47 -9.62
C VAL A 104 17.73 6.08 -9.86
N LYS A 105 17.87 7.34 -9.46
CA LYS A 105 19.16 8.03 -9.42
C LYS A 105 19.36 8.56 -8.01
N SER A 106 20.47 8.19 -7.39
CA SER A 106 20.87 8.66 -6.06
C SER A 106 22.37 8.89 -6.00
N GLU A 107 22.87 9.11 -4.78
CA GLU A 107 24.29 9.15 -4.48
C GLU A 107 24.64 8.06 -3.46
N LEU A 108 25.80 7.43 -3.64
CA LEU A 108 26.41 6.51 -2.68
C LEU A 108 27.83 6.99 -2.39
N SER A 109 28.04 7.58 -1.20
CA SER A 109 29.34 8.08 -0.73
C SER A 109 30.03 9.06 -1.70
N GLY A 110 29.32 10.06 -2.22
CA GLY A 110 29.86 11.03 -3.18
C GLY A 110 29.85 10.56 -4.64
N LEU A 111 29.45 9.32 -4.90
CA LEU A 111 29.42 8.76 -6.26
C LEU A 111 27.98 8.63 -6.78
N PRO A 112 27.72 8.99 -8.05
CA PRO A 112 26.42 8.75 -8.67
C PRO A 112 26.07 7.26 -8.67
N PHE A 113 24.85 6.96 -8.22
CA PHE A 113 24.29 5.62 -8.18
C PHE A 113 23.04 5.55 -9.05
N TYR A 114 22.92 4.48 -9.83
CA TYR A 114 21.82 4.26 -10.77
C TYR A 114 21.23 2.86 -10.61
N TRP A 115 19.91 2.77 -10.68
CA TRP A 115 19.20 1.50 -10.73
C TRP A 115 17.94 1.61 -11.56
N ASP A 116 17.70 0.61 -12.41
CA ASP A 116 16.47 0.47 -13.17
C ASP A 116 15.74 -0.78 -12.70
N PHE A 117 14.50 -0.65 -12.22
CA PHE A 117 13.61 -1.79 -12.00
C PHE A 117 12.86 -2.10 -13.28
N HIS A 118 12.99 -3.32 -13.78
CA HIS A 118 12.37 -3.77 -15.03
C HIS A 118 11.11 -4.57 -14.72
N CYS A 119 9.98 -3.89 -14.61
CA CYS A 119 8.73 -4.51 -14.20
C CYS A 119 7.92 -4.98 -15.42
N CYS A 120 7.64 -6.27 -15.51
CA CYS A 120 6.76 -6.83 -16.53
C CYS A 120 5.32 -6.92 -15.99
N PRO A 121 4.30 -7.10 -16.85
CA PRO A 121 2.92 -7.28 -16.40
C PRO A 121 2.80 -8.40 -15.36
N ALA A 122 2.11 -8.13 -14.26
CA ALA A 122 1.95 -9.08 -13.17
C ALA A 122 1.06 -10.27 -13.59
N PRO A 123 1.44 -11.52 -13.27
CA PRO A 123 0.60 -12.68 -13.50
C PRO A 123 -0.72 -12.54 -12.75
N LEU A 124 -1.79 -13.12 -13.30
CA LEU A 124 -3.12 -13.06 -12.70
C LEU A 124 -3.15 -13.58 -11.25
N GLU A 125 -2.38 -14.61 -10.92
CA GLU A 125 -2.31 -15.12 -9.55
C GLU A 125 -1.69 -14.10 -8.59
N MET A 126 -0.74 -13.29 -9.04
CA MET A 126 -0.17 -12.22 -8.22
C MET A 126 -1.18 -11.10 -8.00
N VAL A 127 -1.92 -10.69 -9.04
CA VAL A 127 -3.03 -9.72 -8.91
C VAL A 127 -4.09 -10.25 -7.95
N SER A 128 -4.49 -11.51 -8.11
CA SER A 128 -5.48 -12.17 -7.27
C SER A 128 -5.06 -12.21 -5.79
N ARG A 129 -3.82 -12.61 -5.51
CA ARG A 129 -3.30 -12.74 -4.14
C ARG A 129 -2.99 -11.42 -3.47
N HIS A 130 -2.52 -10.41 -4.21
CA HIS A 130 -2.04 -9.15 -3.64
C HIS A 130 -3.07 -8.02 -3.65
N LEU A 131 -4.15 -8.15 -4.45
CA LEU A 131 -5.22 -7.15 -4.55
C LEU A 131 -6.60 -7.77 -4.36
N VAL A 132 -7.03 -8.67 -5.24
CA VAL A 132 -8.44 -9.11 -5.30
C VAL A 132 -8.88 -9.82 -4.01
N ARG A 133 -8.18 -10.87 -3.60
CA ARG A 133 -8.53 -11.64 -2.39
C ARG A 133 -8.46 -10.78 -1.11
N PRO A 134 -7.40 -9.98 -0.88
CA PRO A 134 -7.38 -9.05 0.26
C PRO A 134 -8.53 -8.06 0.26
N LEU A 135 -8.84 -7.41 -0.87
CA LEU A 135 -9.90 -6.42 -0.95
C LEU A 135 -11.28 -7.02 -0.68
N ILE A 136 -11.59 -8.20 -1.23
CA ILE A 136 -12.84 -8.91 -0.94
C ILE A 136 -12.94 -9.24 0.55
N ARG A 137 -11.85 -9.74 1.17
CA ARG A 137 -11.85 -10.05 2.61
C ARG A 137 -12.02 -8.80 3.47
N MET A 138 -11.37 -7.70 3.10
CA MET A 138 -11.54 -6.41 3.79
C MET A 138 -12.97 -5.91 3.67
N ASN A 139 -13.58 -5.99 2.48
CA ASN A 139 -14.97 -5.59 2.28
C ASN A 139 -15.93 -6.42 3.16
N LEU A 140 -15.79 -7.74 3.19
CA LEU A 140 -16.59 -8.61 4.07
C LEU A 140 -16.38 -8.27 5.55
N ALA A 141 -15.13 -8.08 5.98
CA ALA A 141 -14.83 -7.72 7.37
C ALA A 141 -15.45 -6.37 7.77
N LEU A 142 -15.39 -5.37 6.89
CA LEU A 142 -16.01 -4.06 7.11
C LEU A 142 -17.54 -4.17 7.14
N GLN A 143 -18.15 -5.00 6.29
CA GLN A 143 -19.59 -5.26 6.33
C GLN A 143 -20.02 -5.88 7.66
N TYR A 144 -19.26 -6.87 8.16
CA TYR A 144 -19.52 -7.44 9.50
C TYR A 144 -19.39 -6.39 10.60
N GLN A 145 -18.35 -5.54 10.56
CA GLN A 145 -18.19 -4.46 11.53
C GLN A 145 -19.37 -3.48 11.51
N VAL A 146 -19.87 -3.12 10.32
CA VAL A 146 -21.05 -2.26 10.19
C VAL A 146 -22.27 -2.91 10.84
N GLN A 147 -22.51 -4.21 10.62
CA GLN A 147 -23.62 -4.94 11.24
C GLN A 147 -23.50 -5.02 12.76
N GLU A 148 -22.30 -5.29 13.29
CA GLU A 148 -22.06 -5.30 14.73
C GLU A 148 -22.32 -3.93 15.37
N LEU A 149 -21.88 -2.85 14.72
CA LEU A 149 -22.11 -1.48 15.17
C LEU A 149 -23.59 -1.10 15.13
N ILE A 150 -24.33 -1.50 14.08
CA ILE A 150 -25.78 -1.33 14.00
C ILE A 150 -26.48 -2.02 15.17
N SER A 151 -26.13 -3.29 15.43
CA SER A 151 -26.72 -4.03 16.54
C SER A 151 -26.43 -3.37 17.90
N LEU A 152 -25.22 -2.83 18.08
CA LEU A 152 -24.85 -2.12 19.29
C LEU A 152 -25.65 -0.82 19.47
N LEU A 153 -25.87 -0.07 18.38
CA LEU A 153 -26.69 1.15 18.40
C LEU A 153 -28.14 0.85 18.77
N LEU A 154 -28.75 -0.17 18.17
CA LEU A 154 -30.12 -0.58 18.50
C LEU A 154 -30.25 -1.03 19.96
N GLN A 155 -29.26 -1.74 20.49
CA GLN A 155 -29.23 -2.11 21.91
C GLN A 155 -29.14 -0.87 22.81
N LYS A 156 -28.38 0.15 22.41
CA LYS A 156 -28.25 1.41 23.16
C LYS A 156 -29.53 2.24 23.11
N ASP A 157 -30.23 2.27 21.98
CA ASP A 157 -31.52 2.95 21.87
C ASP A 157 -32.58 2.27 22.75
N ALA A 158 -32.60 0.94 22.80
CA ALA A 158 -33.49 0.21 23.72
C ALA A 158 -33.18 0.51 25.20
N GLU A 159 -31.90 0.60 25.57
CA GLU A 159 -31.48 1.01 26.91
C GLU A 159 -31.93 2.45 27.24
N ILE A 160 -31.80 3.38 26.29
CA ILE A 160 -32.26 4.77 26.47
C ILE A 160 -33.79 4.83 26.64
N GLU A 161 -34.52 4.01 25.90
CA GLU A 161 -35.99 3.97 26.01
C GLU A 161 -36.43 3.38 27.35
N ASP A 162 -35.78 2.34 27.86
CA ASP A 162 -36.04 1.78 29.20
C ASP A 162 -35.85 2.84 30.31
N TYR A 163 -34.81 3.67 30.22
CA TYR A 163 -34.63 4.79 31.15
C TYR A 163 -35.80 5.79 31.08
N ARG A 164 -36.30 6.09 29.88
CA ARG A 164 -37.44 7.02 29.69
C ARG A 164 -38.73 6.43 30.24
N GLU A 165 -39.01 5.16 29.95
CA GLU A 165 -40.18 4.44 30.44
C GLU A 165 -40.16 4.30 31.98
N SER A 166 -38.96 4.16 32.56
CA SER A 166 -38.74 4.13 34.02
C SER A 166 -38.83 5.52 34.69
N GLY A 167 -39.08 6.58 33.93
CA GLY A 167 -39.25 7.95 34.43
C GLY A 167 -37.95 8.72 34.66
N ALA A 168 -36.81 8.24 34.16
CA ALA A 168 -35.57 9.00 34.22
C ALA A 168 -35.64 10.24 33.32
N THR A 169 -35.10 11.36 33.81
CA THR A 169 -35.07 12.63 33.08
C THR A 169 -33.64 13.00 32.69
N LEU A 170 -33.46 13.50 31.47
CA LEU A 170 -32.16 14.00 31.02
C LEU A 170 -31.86 15.35 31.70
N SER A 171 -30.67 15.49 32.28
CA SER A 171 -30.23 16.76 32.87
C SER A 171 -29.73 17.78 31.84
N ARG A 172 -29.38 17.32 30.63
CA ARG A 172 -28.81 18.14 29.56
C ARG A 172 -29.38 17.73 28.20
N ASP A 173 -30.45 18.41 27.76
CA ASP A 173 -31.19 18.05 26.54
C ASP A 173 -30.33 17.90 25.28
N ARG A 174 -29.24 18.68 25.17
CA ARG A 174 -28.28 18.59 24.05
C ARG A 174 -27.59 17.22 23.89
N LEU A 175 -27.66 16.34 24.89
CA LEU A 175 -27.09 15.00 24.84
C LEU A 175 -28.07 13.98 24.23
N ARG A 176 -29.32 14.38 23.98
CA ARG A 176 -30.31 13.52 23.34
C ARG A 176 -29.89 13.27 21.89
N THR A 177 -29.79 12.00 21.53
CA THR A 177 -29.64 11.54 20.16
C THR A 177 -31.00 11.16 19.60
N GLU A 178 -31.16 11.29 18.28
CA GLU A 178 -32.28 10.66 17.57
C GLU A 178 -32.07 9.14 17.53
N PRO A 179 -33.13 8.33 17.62
CA PRO A 179 -33.02 6.88 17.48
C PRO A 179 -32.37 6.50 16.16
N PHE A 180 -31.46 5.53 16.20
CA PHE A 180 -30.75 5.07 15.03
C PHE A 180 -31.70 4.36 14.05
N GLN A 181 -31.62 4.73 12.78
CA GLN A 181 -32.38 4.10 11.68
C GLN A 181 -31.41 3.68 10.58
N GLU A 182 -31.28 2.37 10.37
CA GLU A 182 -30.32 1.79 9.44
C GLU A 182 -30.56 2.26 7.99
N GLU A 183 -31.80 2.20 7.51
CA GLU A 183 -32.13 2.57 6.12
C GLU A 183 -31.80 4.03 5.84
N THR A 184 -32.16 4.94 6.75
CA THR A 184 -31.86 6.37 6.63
C THR A 184 -30.35 6.62 6.65
N PHE A 185 -29.63 5.94 7.55
CA PHE A 185 -28.17 6.03 7.61
C PHE A 185 -27.52 5.58 6.29
N GLN A 186 -27.94 4.43 5.74
CA GLN A 186 -27.42 3.91 4.47
C GLN A 186 -27.73 4.83 3.29
N GLN A 187 -28.96 5.37 3.21
CA GLN A 187 -29.35 6.31 2.16
C GLN A 187 -28.51 7.59 2.20
N ASN A 188 -28.30 8.15 3.40
CA ASN A 188 -27.48 9.34 3.56
C ASN A 188 -26.02 9.08 3.20
N PHE A 189 -25.45 7.95 3.66
CA PHE A 189 -24.07 7.59 3.38
C PHE A 189 -23.79 7.37 1.89
N MET A 190 -24.75 6.83 1.13
CA MET A 190 -24.60 6.61 -0.32
C MET A 190 -24.84 7.86 -1.17
N ALA A 191 -25.40 8.92 -0.59
CA ALA A 191 -25.68 10.18 -1.27
C ALA A 191 -24.53 11.20 -1.14
N GLU A 192 -23.56 10.95 -0.26
CA GLU A 192 -22.31 11.71 -0.08
C GLU A 192 -21.22 11.23 -1.04
#